data_AF-M4BW93-F1
#
_entry.id   AF-M4BW93-F1
#
_cell.length_a   1.000
_cell.length_b   1.000
_cell.length_c   1.000
_cell.angle_alpha   90.00
_cell.angle_beta   90.00
_cell.angle_gamma   90.00
#
_symmetry.space_group_name_H-M   'P 1'
#
loop_
_entity.id
_entity.type
_entity.pdbx_description
1 polymer ?
#
loop_
_entity_poly.entity_id
_entity_poly.type
_entity_poly.pdbx_seq_one_letter_code
_entity_poly.pdbx_strand_id
1 'polypeptide(L)'
;MISTLARRYGDDFVVAMLAEAKNSGDVATKEIAMMWSEKQIQGWLTGHKSPDDVMTLLKLSEDHMSAKLEALERFITIHNQKNSGHVVLLDFLTSKYDEGELVSMLSKSVKRDDSANSKALELETLMLAKWVDLGLYPMGVMGRLGMSKTIEDLTNPKPRTFQKFFVMFHHNKFEGTLELGDIVTSFFSTSMVSAHW
;
A
#
# COMPACT_ATOMS: atom_id res chain seq x y z
N MET A 1 20.92 7.61 20.28
CA MET A 1 20.04 8.75 19.93
C MET A 1 18.79 8.29 19.20
N ILE A 2 18.87 7.68 18.00
CA ILE A 2 17.66 7.26 17.27
C ILE A 2 16.83 6.23 18.05
N SER A 3 17.47 5.26 18.70
CA SER A 3 16.83 4.29 19.59
C SER A 3 16.17 4.93 20.81
N THR A 4 16.69 6.05 21.29
CA THR A 4 16.08 6.82 22.40
C THR A 4 14.80 7.52 21.94
N LEU A 5 14.81 8.09 20.74
CA LEU A 5 13.63 8.70 20.14
C LEU A 5 12.55 7.66 19.84
N ALA A 6 12.92 6.53 19.23
CA ALA A 6 11.99 5.44 18.94
C ALA A 6 11.36 4.88 20.22
N ARG A 7 12.13 4.76 21.31
CA ARG A 7 11.61 4.32 22.62
C ARG A 7 10.62 5.32 23.23
N ARG A 8 10.81 6.62 23.00
CA ARG A 8 9.96 7.67 23.58
C ARG A 8 8.71 7.93 22.75
N TYR A 9 8.83 7.92 21.43
CA TYR A 9 7.78 8.39 20.52
C TYR A 9 7.20 7.30 19.61
N GLY A 10 7.84 6.13 19.53
CA GLY A 10 7.49 5.06 18.60
C GLY A 10 8.29 5.14 17.30
N ASP A 11 8.59 3.97 16.72
CA ASP A 11 9.28 3.85 15.43
C ASP A 11 8.46 4.44 14.28
N ASP A 12 7.14 4.28 14.31
CA ASP A 12 6.19 4.86 13.36
C ASP A 12 6.31 6.38 13.26
N PHE A 13 6.35 7.05 14.42
CA PHE A 13 6.53 8.50 14.50
C PHE A 13 7.92 8.92 14.03
N VAL A 14 8.96 8.19 14.44
CA VAL A 14 10.34 8.53 14.08
C VAL A 14 10.57 8.42 12.57
N VAL A 15 10.03 7.38 11.91
CA VAL A 15 10.12 7.26 10.45
C VAL A 15 9.42 8.42 9.75
N ALA A 16 8.21 8.78 10.19
CA ALA A 16 7.47 9.91 9.63
C ALA A 16 8.26 11.23 9.78
N MET A 17 8.75 11.52 11.00
CA MET A 17 9.56 12.72 11.26
C MET A 17 10.83 12.77 10.40
N LEU A 18 11.52 11.64 10.23
CA LEU A 18 12.71 11.58 9.37
C LEU A 18 12.38 11.76 7.89
N ALA A 19 11.21 11.30 7.44
CA ALA A 19 10.76 11.51 6.07
C ALA A 19 10.52 13.01 5.79
N GLU A 20 9.85 13.71 6.71
CA GLU A 20 9.67 15.16 6.62
C GLU A 20 11.01 15.91 6.63
N ALA A 21 11.93 15.51 7.51
CA ALA A 21 13.26 16.12 7.59
C ALA A 21 14.09 15.91 6.30
N LYS A 22 13.93 14.79 5.58
CA LYS A 22 14.56 14.57 4.26
C LYS A 22 14.02 15.51 3.18
N ASN A 23 12.78 15.97 3.33
CA ASN A 23 12.14 16.91 2.41
C ASN A 23 12.36 18.38 2.79
N SER A 24 13.08 18.65 3.90
CA SER A 24 13.35 20.01 4.37
C SER A 24 14.13 20.85 3.35
N GLY A 25 14.08 22.18 3.43
CA GLY A 25 14.91 23.05 2.55
C GLY A 25 16.39 23.09 2.93
N ASP A 26 16.74 22.60 4.13
CA ASP A 26 18.07 22.71 4.72
C ASP A 26 18.91 21.44 4.47
N VAL A 27 20.08 21.62 3.85
CA VAL A 27 20.95 20.51 3.44
C VAL A 27 21.44 19.68 4.64
N ALA A 28 21.84 20.35 5.73
CA ALA A 28 22.34 19.67 6.92
C ALA A 28 21.26 18.80 7.58
N THR A 29 20.03 19.30 7.63
CA THR A 29 18.86 18.55 8.14
C THR A 29 18.59 17.31 7.30
N LYS A 30 18.65 17.40 5.96
CA LYS A 30 18.50 16.23 5.09
C LYS A 30 19.56 15.17 5.34
N GLU A 31 20.83 15.57 5.41
CA GLU A 31 21.95 14.65 5.63
C GLU A 31 21.83 13.92 6.97
N ILE A 32 21.47 14.66 8.03
CA ILE A 32 21.21 14.07 9.35
C ILE A 32 20.04 13.09 9.28
N ALA A 33 18.95 13.44 8.60
CA ALA A 33 17.78 12.58 8.48
C ALA A 33 18.06 11.29 7.70
N MET A 34 18.87 11.37 6.64
CA MET A 34 19.34 10.21 5.88
C MET A 34 20.21 9.30 6.76
N MET A 35 21.19 9.86 7.46
CA MET A 35 22.04 9.11 8.39
C MET A 35 21.21 8.43 9.49
N TRP A 36 20.23 9.14 10.07
CA TRP A 36 19.41 8.61 11.16
C TRP A 36 18.45 7.53 10.68
N SER A 37 17.93 7.63 9.46
CA SER A 37 17.13 6.57 8.84
C SER A 37 17.93 5.28 8.70
N GLU A 38 19.17 5.37 8.25
CA GLU A 38 20.04 4.20 8.15
C GLU A 38 20.34 3.61 9.54
N LYS A 39 20.61 4.45 10.54
CA LYS A 39 20.79 3.97 11.93
C LYS A 39 19.54 3.30 12.50
N GLN A 40 18.35 3.73 12.10
CA GLN A 40 17.10 3.08 12.51
C GLN A 40 17.00 1.66 11.95
N ILE A 41 17.27 1.49 10.64
CA ILE A 41 17.32 0.18 9.97
C ILE A 41 18.36 -0.74 10.63
N GLN A 42 19.57 -0.24 10.87
CA GLN A 42 20.61 -1.01 11.56
C GLN A 42 20.23 -1.35 13.00
N GLY A 43 19.47 -0.48 13.67
CA GLY A 43 18.92 -0.75 15.00
C GLY A 43 17.95 -1.94 15.00
N TRP A 44 17.05 -2.02 14.02
CA TRP A 44 16.16 -3.17 13.89
C TRP A 44 16.93 -4.46 13.55
N LEU A 45 17.93 -4.39 12.67
CA LEU A 45 18.76 -5.54 12.30
C LEU A 45 19.59 -6.07 13.48
N THR A 46 20.27 -5.19 14.22
CA THR A 46 21.06 -5.57 15.41
C THR A 46 20.18 -6.01 16.58
N GLY A 47 18.95 -5.51 16.65
CA GLY A 47 17.91 -5.99 17.56
C GLY A 47 17.24 -7.31 17.13
N HIS A 48 17.76 -7.97 16.09
CA HIS A 48 17.25 -9.24 15.54
C HIS A 48 15.75 -9.22 15.24
N LYS A 49 15.24 -8.08 14.75
CA LYS A 49 13.84 -7.95 14.35
C LYS A 49 13.58 -8.76 13.09
N SER A 50 12.38 -9.32 12.99
CA SER A 50 11.81 -9.91 11.78
C SER A 50 11.07 -8.83 10.96
N PRO A 51 10.73 -9.11 9.68
CA PRO A 51 9.82 -8.25 8.91
C PRO A 51 8.49 -7.99 9.62
N ASP A 52 7.94 -9.00 10.30
CA ASP A 52 6.73 -8.90 11.13
C ASP A 52 6.88 -7.92 12.29
N ASP A 53 8.00 -7.98 13.00
CA ASP A 53 8.27 -7.06 14.11
C ASP A 53 8.36 -5.62 13.60
N VAL A 54 9.08 -5.38 12.49
CA VAL A 54 9.25 -4.04 11.93
C VAL A 54 7.94 -3.49 11.40
N MET A 55 7.15 -4.32 10.72
CA MET A 55 5.80 -3.93 10.28
C MET A 55 4.92 -3.51 11.47
N THR A 56 4.96 -4.26 12.58
CA THR A 56 4.23 -3.95 13.81
C THR A 56 4.68 -2.62 14.42
N LEU A 57 6.00 -2.38 14.44
CA LEU A 57 6.58 -1.12 14.94
C LEU A 57 6.18 0.10 14.11
N LEU A 58 6.03 -0.07 12.80
CA LEU A 58 5.74 1.02 11.87
C LEU A 58 4.28 1.45 11.85
N LYS A 59 3.36 0.64 12.37
CA LYS A 59 1.92 0.92 12.42
C LYS A 59 1.45 1.55 11.11
N LEU A 60 1.44 0.74 10.05
CA LEU A 60 1.06 1.15 8.70
C LEU A 60 -0.35 1.76 8.76
N SER A 61 -0.41 3.08 8.73
CA SER A 61 -1.61 3.92 8.82
C SER A 61 -1.54 4.95 7.70
N GLU A 62 -2.65 5.64 7.42
CA GLU A 62 -2.74 6.56 6.28
C GLU A 62 -1.64 7.65 6.30
N ASP A 63 -1.24 8.11 7.48
CA ASP A 63 -0.17 9.11 7.63
C ASP A 63 1.23 8.56 7.33
N HIS A 64 1.93 9.24 6.41
CA HIS A 64 3.29 8.92 5.97
C HIS A 64 3.45 7.45 5.54
N MET A 65 2.38 6.86 5.00
CA MET A 65 2.32 5.46 4.61
C MET A 65 3.47 5.06 3.68
N SER A 66 3.76 5.88 2.66
CA SER A 66 4.87 5.60 1.74
C SER A 66 6.22 5.56 2.45
N ALA A 67 6.52 6.51 3.33
CA ALA A 67 7.77 6.53 4.07
C ALA A 67 7.93 5.29 4.96
N LYS A 68 6.83 4.85 5.59
CA LYS A 68 6.80 3.61 6.38
C LYS A 68 7.01 2.38 5.50
N LEU A 69 6.36 2.31 4.33
CA LEU A 69 6.53 1.24 3.37
C LEU A 69 7.95 1.18 2.80
N GLU A 70 8.56 2.32 2.48
CA GLU A 70 9.95 2.42 2.03
C GLU A 70 10.92 1.94 3.11
N ALA A 71 10.69 2.32 4.37
CA ALA A 71 11.49 1.83 5.49
C ALA A 71 11.36 0.31 5.66
N LEU A 72 10.14 -0.23 5.54
CA LEU A 72 9.89 -1.67 5.62
C LEU A 72 10.53 -2.42 4.44
N GLU A 73 10.40 -1.93 3.21
CA GLU A 73 11.02 -2.51 2.02
C GLU A 73 12.54 -2.56 2.15
N ARG A 74 13.14 -1.44 2.59
CA ARG A 74 14.58 -1.35 2.79
C ARG A 74 15.05 -2.32 3.86
N PHE A 75 14.30 -2.44 4.95
CA PHE A 75 14.58 -3.43 5.98
C PHE A 75 14.51 -4.86 5.45
N ILE A 76 13.41 -5.24 4.77
CA ILE A 76 13.21 -6.57 4.18
C ILE A 76 14.35 -6.90 3.21
N THR A 77 14.75 -5.96 2.36
CA THR A 77 15.83 -6.14 1.39
C THR A 77 17.15 -6.50 2.08
N ILE A 78 17.55 -5.75 3.11
CA ILE A 78 18.81 -6.00 3.83
C ILE A 78 18.71 -7.27 4.68
N HIS A 79 17.55 -7.51 5.29
CA HIS A 79 17.28 -8.71 6.08
C HIS A 79 17.38 -9.98 5.20
N ASN A 80 16.80 -9.95 4.01
CA ASN A 80 16.91 -11.03 3.02
C ASN A 80 18.35 -11.30 2.62
N GLN A 81 19.13 -10.25 2.32
CA GLN A 81 20.55 -10.39 1.97
C GLN A 81 21.36 -11.05 3.08
N LYS A 82 21.10 -10.70 4.34
CA LYS A 82 21.81 -11.26 5.50
C LYS A 82 21.41 -12.69 5.83
N ASN A 83 20.16 -13.07 5.55
CA ASN A 83 19.58 -14.35 5.95
C ASN A 83 19.27 -15.29 4.77
N SER A 84 19.77 -14.98 3.57
CA SER A 84 19.46 -15.70 2.32
C SER A 84 17.95 -15.88 2.07
N GLY A 85 17.16 -14.85 2.41
CA GLY A 85 15.70 -14.82 2.23
C GLY A 85 15.27 -14.23 0.88
N HIS A 86 13.99 -14.40 0.54
CA HIS A 86 13.38 -13.93 -0.72
C HIS A 86 12.04 -13.21 -0.51
N VAL A 87 11.80 -12.66 0.68
CA VAL A 87 10.54 -11.96 0.99
C VAL A 87 10.43 -10.69 0.13
N VAL A 88 9.35 -10.54 -0.62
CA VAL A 88 9.03 -9.31 -1.37
C VAL A 88 7.97 -8.53 -0.62
N LEU A 89 8.08 -7.19 -0.57
CA LEU A 89 7.19 -6.35 0.24
C LEU A 89 5.71 -6.57 -0.09
N LEU A 90 5.35 -6.60 -1.39
CA LEU A 90 3.95 -6.77 -1.78
C LEU A 90 3.39 -8.12 -1.31
N ASP A 91 4.10 -9.22 -1.60
CA ASP A 91 3.65 -10.55 -1.18
C ASP A 91 3.57 -10.66 0.35
N PHE A 92 4.53 -10.07 1.06
CA PHE A 92 4.51 -9.96 2.50
C PHE A 92 3.24 -9.24 2.99
N LEU A 93 2.91 -8.06 2.46
CA LEU A 93 1.70 -7.31 2.86
C LEU A 93 0.41 -8.07 2.51
N THR A 94 0.33 -8.70 1.33
CA THR A 94 -0.85 -9.50 0.94
C THR A 94 -1.01 -10.79 1.77
N SER A 95 0.04 -11.22 2.48
CA SER A 95 -0.06 -12.31 3.46
C SER A 95 -0.59 -11.85 4.83
N LYS A 96 -0.61 -10.53 5.09
CA LYS A 96 -0.98 -9.94 6.38
C LYS A 96 -2.32 -9.23 6.36
N TYR A 97 -2.74 -8.74 5.20
CA TYR A 97 -3.98 -8.03 5.00
C TYR A 97 -4.84 -8.70 3.94
N ASP A 98 -6.16 -8.55 4.07
CA ASP A 98 -7.05 -8.73 2.93
C ASP A 98 -6.68 -7.74 1.81
N GLU A 99 -6.76 -8.19 0.56
CA GLU A 99 -6.32 -7.35 -0.58
C GLU A 99 -7.17 -6.07 -0.71
N GLY A 100 -8.46 -6.13 -0.40
CA GLY A 100 -9.35 -4.96 -0.44
C GLY A 100 -9.05 -3.96 0.68
N GLU A 101 -8.71 -4.46 1.88
CA GLU A 101 -8.25 -3.63 2.99
C GLU A 101 -6.92 -2.96 2.67
N LEU A 102 -5.94 -3.73 2.17
CA LEU A 102 -4.62 -3.21 1.79
C LEU A 102 -4.75 -2.12 0.72
N VAL A 103 -5.52 -2.36 -0.34
CA VAL A 103 -5.79 -1.34 -1.35
C VAL A 103 -6.45 -0.11 -0.74
N SER A 104 -7.45 -0.28 0.13
CA SER A 104 -8.07 0.87 0.79
C SER A 104 -7.05 1.68 1.58
N MET A 105 -6.13 1.05 2.32
CA MET A 105 -5.09 1.74 3.07
C MET A 105 -4.12 2.49 2.15
N LEU A 106 -3.64 1.83 1.09
CA LEU A 106 -2.73 2.42 0.11
C LEU A 106 -3.39 3.61 -0.57
N SER A 107 -4.59 3.44 -1.11
CA SER A 107 -5.27 4.48 -1.89
C SER A 107 -5.76 5.66 -1.06
N LYS A 108 -6.12 5.47 0.23
CA LYS A 108 -6.46 6.59 1.14
C LYS A 108 -5.23 7.45 1.47
N SER A 109 -4.06 6.84 1.58
CA SER A 109 -2.82 7.57 1.88
C SER A 109 -2.37 8.50 0.73
N VAL A 110 -2.87 8.27 -0.50
CA VAL A 110 -2.52 9.08 -1.67
C VAL A 110 -3.25 10.42 -1.67
N LYS A 111 -2.55 11.48 -1.30
CA LYS A 111 -2.93 12.87 -1.57
C LYS A 111 -2.62 13.22 -3.03
N ARG A 112 -3.51 13.96 -3.69
CA ARG A 112 -3.32 14.42 -5.08
C ARG A 112 -2.02 15.23 -5.19
N ASP A 113 -1.24 14.95 -6.24
CA ASP A 113 -0.03 15.68 -6.66
C ASP A 113 1.16 15.66 -5.68
N ASP A 114 1.16 14.73 -4.71
CA ASP A 114 2.24 14.61 -3.75
C ASP A 114 3.19 13.45 -4.10
N SER A 115 4.41 13.83 -4.52
CA SER A 115 5.52 12.89 -4.79
C SER A 115 5.89 12.01 -3.58
N ALA A 116 5.51 12.41 -2.36
CA ALA A 116 5.67 11.61 -1.15
C ALA A 116 4.79 10.35 -1.13
N ASN A 117 3.89 10.17 -2.12
CA ASN A 117 3.03 8.98 -2.24
C ASN A 117 3.57 7.88 -3.16
N SER A 118 4.82 8.00 -3.62
CA SER A 118 5.42 7.14 -4.65
C SER A 118 5.29 5.64 -4.33
N LYS A 119 5.70 5.21 -3.13
CA LYS A 119 5.71 3.78 -2.79
C LYS A 119 4.29 3.21 -2.59
N ALA A 120 3.37 3.95 -1.99
CA ALA A 120 1.98 3.49 -1.87
C ALA A 120 1.32 3.32 -3.25
N LEU A 121 1.56 4.27 -4.16
CA LEU A 121 1.10 4.21 -5.56
C LEU A 121 1.75 3.08 -6.34
N GLU A 122 3.04 2.83 -6.14
CA GLU A 122 3.77 1.73 -6.75
C GLU A 122 3.15 0.38 -6.34
N LEU A 123 2.91 0.17 -5.04
CA LEU A 123 2.29 -1.07 -4.55
C LEU A 123 0.86 -1.24 -5.07
N GLU A 124 0.04 -0.16 -5.09
CA GLU A 124 -1.29 -0.22 -5.70
C GLU A 124 -1.19 -0.64 -7.17
N THR A 125 -0.26 -0.06 -7.93
CA THR A 125 -0.04 -0.38 -9.35
C THR A 125 0.41 -1.83 -9.56
N LEU A 126 1.29 -2.33 -8.70
CA LEU A 126 1.73 -3.73 -8.75
C LEU A 126 0.59 -4.70 -8.44
N MET A 127 -0.31 -4.36 -7.51
CA MET A 127 -1.52 -5.17 -7.26
C MET A 127 -2.42 -5.21 -8.49
N LEU A 128 -2.66 -4.05 -9.13
CA LEU A 128 -3.46 -3.98 -10.35
C LEU A 128 -2.85 -4.82 -11.48
N ALA A 129 -1.54 -4.73 -11.69
CA ALA A 129 -0.81 -5.52 -12.67
C ALA A 129 -0.92 -7.03 -12.36
N LYS A 130 -0.74 -7.43 -11.10
CA LYS A 130 -0.89 -8.83 -10.66
C LYS A 130 -2.29 -9.37 -10.97
N TRP A 131 -3.35 -8.59 -10.77
CA TRP A 131 -4.71 -8.99 -11.10
C TRP A 131 -4.95 -9.13 -12.61
N VAL A 132 -4.36 -8.24 -13.42
CA VAL A 132 -4.41 -8.36 -14.90
C VAL A 132 -3.66 -9.61 -15.37
N ASP A 133 -2.48 -9.88 -14.81
CA ASP A 133 -1.66 -11.04 -15.17
C ASP A 133 -2.32 -12.37 -14.77
N LEU A 134 -3.03 -12.38 -13.63
CA LEU A 134 -3.88 -13.50 -13.20
C LEU A 134 -5.14 -13.67 -14.08
N GLY A 135 -5.43 -12.74 -14.99
CA GLY A 135 -6.60 -12.78 -15.86
C GLY A 135 -7.92 -12.59 -15.10
N LEU A 136 -7.90 -11.86 -13.99
CA LEU A 136 -9.14 -11.57 -13.27
C LEU A 136 -10.06 -10.70 -14.12
N TYR A 137 -11.31 -11.11 -14.26
CA TYR A 137 -12.35 -10.27 -14.87
C TYR A 137 -12.83 -9.20 -13.88
N PRO A 138 -13.44 -8.10 -14.37
CA PRO A 138 -13.86 -6.98 -13.53
C PRO A 138 -14.66 -7.36 -12.28
N MET A 139 -15.60 -8.32 -12.40
CA MET A 139 -16.38 -8.80 -11.25
C MET A 139 -15.54 -9.52 -10.19
N GLY A 140 -14.49 -10.24 -10.61
CA GLY A 140 -13.53 -10.87 -9.70
C GLY A 140 -12.73 -9.84 -8.91
N VAL A 141 -12.33 -8.75 -9.57
CA VAL A 141 -11.63 -7.63 -8.90
C VAL A 141 -12.56 -6.90 -7.93
N MET A 142 -13.82 -6.66 -8.28
CA MET A 142 -14.81 -6.13 -7.33
C MET A 142 -14.94 -7.01 -6.09
N GLY A 143 -14.91 -8.33 -6.25
CA GLY A 143 -14.86 -9.30 -5.15
C GLY A 143 -13.60 -9.16 -4.29
N ARG A 144 -12.41 -9.06 -4.91
CA ARG A 144 -11.13 -8.86 -4.19
C ARG A 144 -11.06 -7.53 -3.44
N LEU A 145 -11.65 -6.48 -3.99
CA LEU A 145 -11.78 -5.18 -3.34
C LEU A 145 -12.81 -5.19 -2.20
N GLY A 146 -13.54 -6.30 -2.02
CA GLY A 146 -14.63 -6.39 -1.06
C GLY A 146 -15.66 -5.30 -1.30
N MET A 147 -15.97 -4.99 -2.56
CA MET A 147 -17.05 -4.05 -2.90
C MET A 147 -18.36 -4.78 -2.62
N SER A 148 -18.93 -4.55 -1.44
CA SER A 148 -20.29 -4.96 -1.13
C SER A 148 -21.23 -3.94 -1.76
N LYS A 149 -22.46 -4.34 -2.05
CA LYS A 149 -23.37 -3.54 -2.87
C LYS A 149 -24.01 -2.38 -2.10
N THR A 150 -23.28 -1.81 -1.13
CA THR A 150 -23.68 -0.72 -0.25
C THR A 150 -23.14 0.62 -0.75
N ILE A 151 -23.79 1.71 -0.34
CA ILE A 151 -23.40 3.08 -0.73
C ILE A 151 -22.06 3.50 -0.10
N GLU A 152 -21.69 2.93 1.06
CA GLU A 152 -20.41 3.22 1.74
C GLU A 152 -19.21 2.78 0.88
N ASP A 153 -19.32 1.68 0.14
CA ASP A 153 -18.30 1.22 -0.80
C ASP A 153 -18.10 2.14 -2.02
N LEU A 154 -19.04 3.05 -2.28
CA LEU A 154 -18.94 4.08 -3.33
C LEU A 154 -18.24 5.36 -2.87
N THR A 155 -18.03 5.53 -1.55
CA THR A 155 -17.35 6.71 -0.96
C THR A 155 -15.90 6.43 -0.52
N ASN A 156 -15.51 5.15 -0.46
CA ASN A 156 -14.15 4.67 -0.23
C ASN A 156 -13.29 4.80 -1.52
N PRO A 157 -11.94 4.86 -1.49
CA PRO A 157 -11.13 4.81 -2.71
C PRO A 157 -11.31 3.59 -3.65
N LYS A 158 -11.98 2.51 -3.22
CA LYS A 158 -12.20 1.29 -4.02
C LYS A 158 -12.72 1.52 -5.46
N PRO A 159 -13.73 2.38 -5.73
CA PRO A 159 -14.21 2.63 -7.10
C PRO A 159 -13.13 3.27 -7.98
N ARG A 160 -12.27 4.13 -7.42
CA ARG A 160 -11.15 4.73 -8.16
C ARG A 160 -10.13 3.66 -8.52
N THR A 161 -9.80 2.76 -7.60
CA THR A 161 -8.88 1.65 -7.88
C THR A 161 -9.48 0.68 -8.90
N PHE A 162 -10.78 0.38 -8.81
CA PHE A 162 -11.48 -0.41 -9.81
C PHE A 162 -11.46 0.25 -11.20
N GLN A 163 -11.66 1.58 -11.28
CA GLN A 163 -11.54 2.31 -12.54
C GLN A 163 -10.12 2.20 -13.13
N LYS A 164 -9.08 2.34 -12.30
CA LYS A 164 -7.68 2.15 -12.74
C LYS A 164 -7.46 0.73 -13.29
N PHE A 165 -7.93 -0.28 -12.56
CA PHE A 165 -7.89 -1.68 -13.01
C PHE A 165 -8.54 -1.83 -14.39
N PHE A 166 -9.76 -1.32 -14.55
CA PHE A 166 -10.53 -1.44 -15.78
C PHE A 166 -9.78 -0.84 -16.98
N VAL A 167 -9.19 0.34 -16.82
CA VAL A 167 -8.36 0.96 -17.86
C VAL A 167 -7.14 0.09 -18.20
N MET A 168 -6.43 -0.45 -17.20
CA MET A 168 -5.27 -1.33 -17.42
C MET A 168 -5.66 -2.65 -18.10
N PHE A 169 -6.78 -3.24 -17.70
CA PHE A 169 -7.33 -4.47 -18.26
C PHE A 169 -7.65 -4.29 -19.75
N HIS A 170 -8.34 -3.21 -20.12
CA HIS A 170 -8.68 -2.90 -21.50
C HIS A 170 -7.47 -2.55 -22.37
N HIS A 171 -6.44 -1.91 -21.80
CA HIS A 171 -5.21 -1.63 -22.53
C HIS A 171 -4.43 -2.90 -22.87
N ASN A 172 -4.45 -3.91 -21.98
CA ASN A 172 -3.66 -5.14 -22.15
C ASN A 172 -4.41 -6.29 -22.84
N LYS A 173 -5.73 -6.41 -22.66
CA LYS A 173 -6.53 -7.51 -23.24
C LYS A 173 -8.00 -7.08 -23.37
N PHE A 174 -8.45 -6.63 -24.55
CA PHE A 174 -9.78 -6.96 -25.14
C PHE A 174 -10.06 -6.12 -26.41
N GLU A 175 -10.54 -6.78 -27.48
CA GLU A 175 -11.14 -6.15 -28.70
C GLU A 175 -12.68 -6.00 -28.58
N GLY A 176 -13.26 -6.14 -27.38
CA GLY A 176 -14.71 -6.18 -27.15
C GLY A 176 -15.26 -4.98 -26.35
N THR A 177 -16.54 -4.66 -26.57
CA THR A 177 -17.29 -3.52 -26.03
C THR A 177 -17.80 -3.75 -24.59
N LEU A 178 -16.93 -4.16 -23.66
CA LEU A 178 -17.28 -4.14 -22.24
C LEU A 178 -17.30 -2.67 -21.77
N GLU A 179 -18.47 -2.14 -21.46
CA GLU A 179 -18.60 -0.78 -20.91
C GLU A 179 -18.59 -0.80 -19.37
N LEU A 180 -17.86 0.14 -18.77
CA LEU A 180 -17.77 0.29 -17.32
C LEU A 180 -19.17 0.43 -16.67
N GLY A 181 -20.08 1.12 -17.35
CA GLY A 181 -21.46 1.34 -16.91
C GLY A 181 -22.27 0.04 -16.78
N ASP A 182 -22.13 -0.88 -17.73
CA ASP A 182 -22.85 -2.16 -17.73
C ASP A 182 -22.35 -3.09 -16.60
N ILE A 183 -21.05 -3.07 -16.33
CA ILE A 183 -20.43 -3.87 -15.27
C ILE A 183 -20.90 -3.39 -13.90
N VAL A 184 -20.86 -2.07 -13.67
CA VAL A 184 -21.35 -1.48 -12.42
C VAL A 184 -22.84 -1.77 -12.27
N THR A 185 -23.64 -1.54 -13.31
CA THR A 185 -25.09 -1.77 -13.26
C THR A 185 -25.44 -3.23 -12.98
N SER A 186 -24.80 -4.20 -13.65
CA SER A 186 -25.03 -5.63 -13.42
C SER A 186 -24.62 -6.07 -12.01
N PHE A 187 -23.51 -5.54 -11.48
CA PHE A 187 -23.03 -5.87 -10.14
C PHE A 187 -24.03 -5.42 -9.06
N PHE A 188 -24.50 -4.17 -9.12
CA PHE A 188 -25.41 -3.61 -8.12
C PHE A 188 -26.88 -4.03 -8.31
N SER A 189 -27.37 -4.13 -9.56
CA SER A 189 -28.76 -4.53 -9.86
C SER A 189 -29.10 -5.94 -9.36
N THR A 190 -28.15 -6.88 -9.42
CA THR A 190 -28.33 -8.26 -8.94
C THR A 190 -28.58 -8.33 -7.41
N SER A 191 -28.29 -7.28 -6.63
CA SER A 191 -28.67 -7.25 -5.19
C SER A 191 -29.95 -6.55 -4.84
N MET A 192 -30.37 -5.55 -5.62
CA MET A 192 -31.64 -4.89 -5.33
C MET A 192 -32.82 -5.84 -5.56
N VAL A 193 -32.65 -6.85 -6.41
CA VAL A 193 -33.64 -7.91 -6.64
C VAL A 193 -33.66 -8.95 -5.50
N SER A 194 -32.55 -9.17 -4.77
CA SER A 194 -32.49 -10.15 -3.67
C SER A 194 -32.92 -9.61 -2.30
N ALA A 195 -33.24 -8.32 -2.19
CA ALA A 195 -33.72 -7.68 -0.95
C ALA A 195 -35.27 -7.64 -0.84
N HIS A 196 -35.98 -8.28 -1.78
CA HIS A 196 -37.45 -8.28 -1.87
C HIS A 196 -38.11 -9.66 -1.75
N TRP A 197 -37.50 -10.60 -1.03
CA TRP A 197 -38.13 -11.87 -0.65
C TRP A 197 -37.82 -12.23 0.80
#